data_AF-M0KYP3-F1
#
_entry.id   AF-M0KYP3-F1
#
_cell.length_a   1.000
_cell.length_b   1.000
_cell.length_c   1.000
_cell.angle_alpha   90.00
_cell.angle_beta   90.00
_cell.angle_gamma   90.00
#
_symmetry.space_group_name_H-M   'P 1'
#
loop_
_entity.id
_entity.type
_entity.pdbx_description
1 polymer ?
#
loop_
_entity_poly.entity_id
_entity_poly.type
_entity_poly.pdbx_seq_one_letter_code
_entity_poly.pdbx_strand_id
1 'polypeptide(L)'
;MKRQAARDDAPKYMDELEWTQENAEEVVDTHPDRLDEPIEYTFPDGPGRIFTVSMGDLFHREVPESFIRQVIAIARQLPEHEFIFLTKRPERAAAVDVAWPENALVGASVGSGPGGEFPDTTHRIESLRGVDARRWVSFEPLIEPIGEVDLTHLDWAVVGGENASDDVRRDMDHAWAREILEQCRRDGVPFHFKQSSAATNESGTRFTVKNEDYGIFEQRKIREYPPVPEVTKRARE
;
A
#
# COMPACT_ATOMS: atom_id res chain seq x y z
N MET A 1 2.14 -11.46 5.82
CA MET A 1 0.68 -11.20 5.68
C MET A 1 0.01 -12.52 5.26
N LYS A 2 -0.94 -13.07 6.03
CA LYS A 2 -1.67 -14.29 5.60
C LYS A 2 -2.64 -13.88 4.50
N ARG A 3 -2.44 -14.39 3.27
CA ARG A 3 -3.42 -14.20 2.18
C ARG A 3 -4.68 -14.96 2.56
N GLN A 4 -5.82 -14.28 2.56
CA GLN A 4 -7.09 -14.99 2.49
C GLN A 4 -7.10 -15.78 1.16
N ALA A 5 -7.48 -17.05 1.25
CA ALA A 5 -7.24 -18.05 0.22
C ALA A 5 -7.67 -17.59 -1.17
N ALA A 6 -6.91 -17.98 -2.19
CA ALA A 6 -7.40 -17.95 -3.56
C ALA A 6 -8.72 -18.74 -3.60
N ARG A 7 -9.74 -18.22 -4.29
CA ARG A 7 -10.94 -19.00 -4.62
C ARG A 7 -10.50 -20.26 -5.36
N ASP A 8 -11.07 -21.41 -5.02
CA ASP A 8 -11.02 -22.60 -5.89
C ASP A 8 -11.85 -22.38 -7.17
N ASP A 9 -12.81 -21.44 -7.11
CA ASP A 9 -13.65 -20.96 -8.20
C ASP A 9 -13.26 -19.53 -8.61
N ALA A 10 -12.16 -19.39 -9.35
CA ALA A 10 -11.87 -18.15 -10.04
C ALA A 10 -13.14 -17.68 -10.82
N PRO A 11 -13.54 -16.40 -10.72
CA PRO A 11 -14.69 -15.91 -11.46
C PRO A 11 -14.52 -16.19 -12.96
N LYS A 12 -15.59 -16.67 -13.62
CA LYS A 12 -15.61 -17.10 -15.03
C LYS A 12 -15.12 -16.07 -16.06
N TYR A 13 -14.91 -14.82 -15.68
CA TYR A 13 -14.53 -13.71 -16.55
C TYR A 13 -13.02 -13.45 -16.64
N MET A 14 -12.17 -14.24 -15.98
CA MET A 14 -10.71 -14.14 -16.17
C MET A 14 -10.22 -14.64 -17.55
N ASP A 15 -11.10 -15.22 -18.38
CA ASP A 15 -10.67 -16.00 -19.55
C ASP A 15 -10.88 -15.33 -20.92
N GLU A 16 -11.52 -14.15 -21.04
CA GLU A 16 -11.87 -13.59 -22.36
C GLU A 16 -11.14 -12.30 -22.77
N LEU A 17 -10.80 -11.40 -21.83
CA LEU A 17 -10.13 -10.13 -22.15
C LEU A 17 -8.99 -9.80 -21.19
N GLU A 18 -7.86 -9.38 -21.77
CA GLU A 18 -6.72 -8.89 -21.00
C GLU A 18 -7.04 -7.54 -20.32
N TRP A 19 -6.45 -7.33 -19.15
CA TRP A 19 -6.49 -6.04 -18.47
C TRP A 19 -5.80 -4.95 -19.32
N THR A 20 -6.61 -4.03 -19.85
CA THR A 20 -6.18 -2.80 -20.53
C THR A 20 -7.06 -1.63 -20.09
N GLN A 21 -6.64 -0.39 -20.38
CA GLN A 21 -7.50 0.78 -20.11
C GLN A 21 -8.75 0.80 -20.99
N GLU A 22 -8.72 0.15 -22.15
CA GLU A 22 -9.84 0.07 -23.09
C GLU A 22 -10.87 -0.95 -22.61
N ASN A 23 -10.42 -2.08 -22.07
CA ASN A 23 -11.28 -3.15 -21.57
C ASN A 23 -11.74 -2.91 -20.12
N ALA A 24 -11.47 -1.75 -19.53
CA ALA A 24 -11.66 -1.52 -18.10
C ALA A 24 -13.12 -1.71 -17.65
N GLU A 25 -14.10 -1.26 -18.46
CA GLU A 25 -15.53 -1.41 -18.16
C GLU A 25 -15.98 -2.88 -18.08
N GLU A 26 -15.29 -3.77 -18.80
CA GLU A 26 -15.63 -5.20 -18.86
C GLU A 26 -14.82 -6.04 -17.85
N VAL A 27 -13.58 -5.63 -17.57
CA VAL A 27 -12.66 -6.38 -16.70
C VAL A 27 -12.78 -5.98 -15.23
N VAL A 28 -13.15 -4.73 -14.94
CA VAL A 28 -13.27 -4.26 -13.55
C VAL A 28 -14.57 -4.75 -12.97
N ASP A 29 -14.46 -5.59 -11.95
CA ASP A 29 -15.60 -6.14 -11.24
C ASP A 29 -15.53 -5.86 -9.74
N THR A 30 -16.67 -5.92 -9.08
CA THR A 30 -16.82 -5.81 -7.64
C THR A 30 -17.29 -7.13 -7.06
N HIS A 31 -16.90 -7.41 -5.82
CA HIS A 31 -17.30 -8.64 -5.13
C HIS A 31 -18.12 -8.34 -3.86
N PRO A 32 -19.41 -7.96 -3.99
CA PRO A 32 -20.28 -7.73 -2.83
C PRO A 32 -20.41 -8.96 -1.92
N ASP A 33 -20.28 -10.17 -2.47
CA ASP A 33 -20.26 -11.45 -1.75
C ASP A 33 -19.11 -11.55 -0.73
N ARG A 34 -18.08 -10.71 -0.84
CA ARG A 34 -16.89 -10.72 0.01
C ARG A 34 -16.85 -9.59 1.04
N LEU A 35 -17.87 -8.73 1.10
CA LEU A 35 -17.89 -7.60 2.03
C LEU A 35 -17.82 -8.06 3.50
N ASP A 36 -18.45 -9.18 3.82
CA ASP A 36 -18.54 -9.70 5.18
C ASP A 36 -17.36 -10.62 5.55
N GLU A 37 -16.44 -10.90 4.61
CA GLU A 37 -15.26 -11.75 4.88
C GLU A 37 -14.45 -11.32 6.11
N PRO A 38 -14.16 -10.02 6.34
CA PRO A 38 -13.45 -9.58 7.54
C PRO A 38 -14.24 -9.80 8.84
N ILE A 39 -15.57 -9.87 8.78
CA ILE A 39 -16.45 -10.10 9.92
C ILE A 39 -16.48 -11.60 10.26
N GLU A 40 -16.54 -12.45 9.24
CA GLU A 40 -16.62 -13.90 9.40
C GLU A 40 -15.25 -14.54 9.71
N TYR A 41 -14.16 -13.89 9.31
CA TYR A 41 -12.82 -14.43 9.48
C TYR A 41 -12.39 -14.42 10.95
N THR A 42 -12.02 -15.60 11.46
CA THR A 42 -11.36 -15.71 12.76
C THR A 42 -9.90 -15.32 12.62
N PHE A 43 -9.48 -14.23 13.26
CA PHE A 43 -8.08 -13.80 13.31
C PHE A 43 -7.33 -14.55 14.43
N PRO A 44 -6.55 -15.60 14.11
CA PRO A 44 -5.95 -16.47 15.13
C PRO A 44 -4.92 -15.75 16.02
N ASP A 45 -4.33 -14.68 15.50
CA ASP A 45 -3.32 -13.86 16.16
C ASP A 45 -3.94 -12.61 16.83
N GLY A 46 -5.28 -12.55 16.90
CA GLY A 46 -6.05 -11.40 17.37
C GLY A 46 -6.19 -10.27 16.33
N PRO A 47 -6.79 -9.14 16.73
CA PRO A 47 -6.99 -8.01 15.83
C PRO A 47 -5.68 -7.45 15.25
N GLY A 48 -5.73 -7.00 14.00
CA GLY A 48 -4.53 -6.68 13.23
C GLY A 48 -4.76 -5.73 12.06
N ARG A 49 -3.80 -5.69 11.13
CA ARG A 49 -3.87 -4.89 9.90
C ARG A 49 -4.45 -5.70 8.75
N ILE A 50 -5.50 -5.19 8.12
CA ILE A 50 -6.18 -5.80 6.98
C ILE A 50 -5.83 -4.98 5.74
N PHE A 51 -5.18 -5.60 4.75
CA PHE A 51 -4.91 -4.94 3.48
C PHE A 51 -6.10 -5.12 2.54
N THR A 52 -6.75 -4.02 2.20
CA THR A 52 -8.03 -4.01 1.50
C THR A 52 -7.82 -4.04 0.00
N VAL A 53 -8.51 -4.96 -0.69
CA VAL A 53 -8.44 -5.14 -2.15
C VAL A 53 -7.00 -5.42 -2.62
N SER A 54 -6.41 -6.50 -2.09
CA SER A 54 -5.10 -6.97 -2.56
C SER A 54 -5.14 -7.27 -4.07
N MET A 55 -4.12 -6.82 -4.81
CA MET A 55 -3.99 -6.96 -6.28
C MET A 55 -5.01 -6.18 -7.12
N GLY A 56 -5.90 -5.37 -6.53
CA GLY A 56 -6.82 -4.50 -7.25
C GLY A 56 -6.64 -3.02 -6.88
N ASP A 57 -7.60 -2.19 -7.29
CA ASP A 57 -7.66 -0.77 -6.93
C ASP A 57 -9.11 -0.38 -6.66
N LEU A 58 -9.47 -0.25 -5.36
CA LEU A 58 -10.83 0.10 -4.93
C LEU A 58 -11.33 1.42 -5.55
N PHE A 59 -10.41 2.32 -5.90
CA PHE A 59 -10.72 3.63 -6.45
C PHE A 59 -10.52 3.66 -7.96
N HIS A 60 -10.51 2.52 -8.65
CA HIS A 60 -10.58 2.46 -10.11
C HIS A 60 -11.88 3.07 -10.65
N ARG A 61 -11.83 3.93 -11.68
CA ARG A 61 -12.98 4.72 -12.21
C ARG A 61 -14.29 3.94 -12.41
N GLU A 62 -14.19 2.67 -12.80
CA GLU A 62 -15.35 1.77 -13.02
C GLU A 62 -15.97 1.20 -11.74
N VAL A 63 -15.28 1.26 -10.60
CA VAL A 63 -15.82 0.79 -9.31
C VAL A 63 -16.89 1.77 -8.84
N PRO A 64 -18.17 1.37 -8.67
CA PRO A 64 -19.21 2.29 -8.23
C PRO A 64 -18.92 2.88 -6.85
N GLU A 65 -19.16 4.18 -6.65
CA GLU A 65 -18.93 4.83 -5.35
C GLU A 65 -19.75 4.19 -4.22
N SER A 66 -20.94 3.67 -4.52
CA SER A 66 -21.76 2.91 -3.56
C SER A 66 -21.02 1.70 -2.99
N PHE A 67 -20.26 0.98 -3.82
CA PHE A 67 -19.44 -0.15 -3.39
C PHE A 67 -18.25 0.32 -2.55
N ILE A 68 -17.57 1.42 -2.95
CA ILE A 68 -16.48 2.02 -2.17
C ILE A 68 -16.98 2.36 -0.75
N ARG A 69 -18.14 3.01 -0.64
CA ARG A 69 -18.77 3.35 0.64
C ARG A 69 -19.11 2.10 1.47
N GLN A 70 -19.54 1.00 0.85
CA GLN A 70 -19.77 -0.27 1.55
C GLN A 70 -18.48 -0.85 2.13
N VAL A 71 -17.39 -0.88 1.37
CA VAL A 71 -16.08 -1.36 1.85
C VAL A 71 -15.58 -0.49 3.03
N ILE A 72 -15.70 0.83 2.93
CA ILE A 72 -15.33 1.75 4.02
C ILE A 72 -16.24 1.56 5.25
N ALA A 73 -17.52 1.20 5.05
CA ALA A 73 -18.43 0.88 6.14
C ALA A 73 -18.03 -0.40 6.89
N ILE A 74 -17.46 -1.41 6.22
CA ILE A 74 -16.88 -2.58 6.88
C ILE A 74 -15.69 -2.18 7.75
N ALA A 75 -14.79 -1.33 7.23
CA ALA A 75 -13.67 -0.83 8.01
C ALA A 75 -14.13 -0.13 9.30
N ARG A 76 -15.19 0.68 9.23
CA ARG A 76 -15.76 1.37 10.38
C ARG A 76 -16.38 0.42 11.42
N GLN A 77 -16.94 -0.72 10.99
CA GLN A 77 -17.59 -1.69 11.87
C GLN A 77 -16.61 -2.53 12.69
N LEU A 78 -15.35 -2.59 12.27
CA LEU A 78 -14.30 -3.41 12.86
C LEU A 78 -13.15 -2.55 13.42
N PRO A 79 -13.41 -1.67 14.41
CA PRO A 79 -12.44 -0.69 14.91
C PRO A 79 -11.18 -1.32 15.52
N GLU A 80 -11.26 -2.55 16.02
CA GLU A 80 -10.14 -3.34 16.55
C GLU A 80 -9.10 -3.70 15.47
N HIS A 81 -9.48 -3.62 14.19
CA HIS A 81 -8.61 -3.77 13.04
C HIS A 81 -8.21 -2.42 12.44
N GLU A 82 -7.01 -2.34 11.86
CA GLU A 82 -6.61 -1.22 11.00
C GLU A 82 -6.76 -1.65 9.53
N PHE A 83 -7.47 -0.88 8.72
CA PHE A 83 -7.68 -1.16 7.29
C PHE A 83 -6.72 -0.35 6.44
N ILE A 84 -5.89 -1.03 5.66
CA ILE A 84 -4.90 -0.42 4.77
C ILE A 84 -5.45 -0.43 3.35
N PHE A 85 -5.68 0.76 2.81
CA PHE A 85 -6.10 0.97 1.43
C PHE A 85 -4.91 1.44 0.60
N LEU A 86 -4.71 0.86 -0.59
CA LEU A 86 -3.69 1.28 -1.55
C LEU A 86 -4.33 1.57 -2.91
N THR A 87 -3.94 2.66 -3.55
CA THR A 87 -4.47 3.05 -4.85
C THR A 87 -3.42 3.69 -5.76
N LYS A 88 -3.71 3.73 -7.06
CA LYS A 88 -2.99 4.59 -8.03
C LYS A 88 -3.77 5.87 -8.34
N ARG A 89 -4.90 6.10 -7.67
CA ARG A 89 -5.87 7.19 -7.90
C ARG A 89 -6.25 7.89 -6.59
N PRO A 90 -5.28 8.44 -5.82
CA PRO A 90 -5.56 9.07 -4.53
C PRO A 90 -6.53 10.25 -4.63
N GLU A 91 -6.62 10.94 -5.77
CA GLU A 91 -7.58 12.02 -6.02
C GLU A 91 -9.02 11.50 -5.97
N ARG A 92 -9.25 10.28 -6.46
CA ARG A 92 -10.56 9.64 -6.38
C ARG A 92 -10.89 9.21 -4.97
N ALA A 93 -9.90 8.72 -4.21
CA ALA A 93 -10.08 8.44 -2.79
C ALA A 93 -10.43 9.69 -1.98
N ALA A 94 -9.81 10.83 -2.30
CA ALA A 94 -10.10 12.13 -1.70
C ALA A 94 -11.49 12.66 -2.05
N ALA A 95 -12.00 12.34 -3.25
CA ALA A 95 -13.30 12.80 -3.74
C ALA A 95 -14.49 11.97 -3.22
N VAL A 96 -14.26 10.82 -2.57
CA VAL A 96 -15.35 10.02 -2.01
C VAL A 96 -16.01 10.80 -0.86
N ASP A 97 -17.30 11.07 -0.99
CA ASP A 97 -18.07 11.73 0.06
C ASP A 97 -18.40 10.74 1.19
N VAL A 98 -17.43 10.60 2.10
CA VAL A 98 -17.50 9.71 3.26
C VAL A 98 -16.68 10.27 4.42
N ALA A 99 -17.20 10.14 5.64
CA ALA A 99 -16.39 10.33 6.84
C ALA A 99 -15.49 9.09 7.03
N TRP A 100 -14.21 9.19 6.68
CA TRP A 100 -13.26 8.09 6.86
C TRP A 100 -13.20 7.65 8.34
N PRO A 101 -13.24 6.34 8.63
CA PRO A 101 -13.08 5.87 9.99
C PRO A 101 -11.61 6.02 10.43
N GLU A 102 -11.38 6.31 11.71
CA GLU A 102 -10.03 6.56 12.25
C GLU A 102 -9.07 5.35 12.15
N ASN A 103 -9.62 4.14 11.95
CA ASN A 103 -8.86 2.92 11.72
C ASN A 103 -8.52 2.68 10.24
N ALA A 104 -8.84 3.60 9.33
CA ALA A 104 -8.42 3.56 7.94
C ALA A 104 -7.05 4.24 7.73
N LEU A 105 -6.18 3.57 6.98
CA LEU A 105 -4.89 4.07 6.51
C LEU A 105 -4.90 4.04 4.98
N VAL A 106 -5.02 5.21 4.34
CA VAL A 106 -5.21 5.34 2.88
C VAL A 106 -3.91 5.79 2.22
N GLY A 107 -3.50 5.10 1.16
CA GLY A 107 -2.21 5.39 0.56
C GLY A 107 -2.15 5.21 -0.94
N ALA A 108 -1.05 5.71 -1.50
CA ALA A 108 -0.81 5.69 -2.93
C ALA A 108 0.46 4.93 -3.30
N SER A 109 0.43 4.24 -4.43
CA SER A 109 1.63 3.64 -5.04
C SER A 109 2.40 4.66 -5.88
N VAL A 110 3.70 4.76 -5.62
CA VAL A 110 4.65 5.63 -6.32
C VAL A 110 5.87 4.78 -6.67
N GLY A 111 6.30 4.74 -7.93
CA GLY A 111 7.39 3.83 -8.35
C GLY A 111 8.58 4.53 -9.02
N SER A 112 8.34 5.72 -9.56
CA SER A 112 9.31 6.51 -10.32
C SER A 112 9.04 8.00 -10.11
N GLY A 113 10.11 8.78 -10.08
CA GLY A 113 10.11 10.23 -9.98
C GLY A 113 10.56 10.95 -11.26
N PRO A 114 10.66 12.29 -11.22
CA PRO A 114 11.01 13.10 -12.38
C PRO A 114 12.36 12.73 -12.98
N GLY A 115 12.43 12.68 -14.32
CA GLY A 115 13.68 12.46 -15.05
C GLY A 115 14.10 10.99 -15.19
N GLY A 116 13.26 10.05 -14.72
CA GLY A 116 13.39 8.63 -15.01
C GLY A 116 12.94 8.24 -16.43
N GLU A 117 13.14 6.97 -16.76
CA GLU A 117 12.61 6.27 -17.94
C GLU A 117 11.09 6.08 -17.85
N PHE A 118 10.55 5.87 -16.64
CA PHE A 118 9.13 5.63 -16.41
C PHE A 118 8.38 6.93 -16.10
N PRO A 119 7.04 6.96 -16.29
CA PRO A 119 6.25 8.12 -15.94
C PRO A 119 6.37 8.48 -14.46
N ASP A 120 6.59 9.77 -14.19
CA ASP A 120 6.61 10.32 -12.85
C ASP A 120 5.26 10.11 -12.14
N THR A 121 5.33 9.53 -10.95
CA THR A 121 4.16 9.23 -10.11
C THR A 121 4.17 9.96 -8.77
N THR A 122 5.13 10.86 -8.54
CA THR A 122 5.31 11.57 -7.27
C THR A 122 4.15 12.52 -6.94
N HIS A 123 3.45 13.03 -7.95
CA HIS A 123 2.23 13.85 -7.76
C HIS A 123 1.19 13.18 -6.85
N ARG A 124 1.14 11.84 -6.82
CA ARG A 124 0.23 11.07 -5.97
C ARG A 124 0.47 11.30 -4.47
N ILE A 125 1.70 11.61 -4.07
CA ILE A 125 2.05 11.92 -2.68
C ILE A 125 1.32 13.17 -2.22
N GLU A 126 1.32 14.20 -3.06
CA GLU A 126 0.62 15.46 -2.77
C GLU A 126 -0.90 15.28 -2.79
N SER A 127 -1.42 14.51 -3.75
CA SER A 127 -2.86 14.19 -3.83
C SER A 127 -3.41 13.52 -2.56
N LEU A 128 -2.58 12.81 -1.78
CA LEU A 128 -3.01 12.21 -0.51
C LEU A 128 -3.45 13.26 0.52
N ARG A 129 -2.99 14.52 0.46
CA ARG A 129 -3.45 15.58 1.37
C ARG A 129 -4.96 15.79 1.31
N GLY A 130 -5.58 15.54 0.16
CA GLY A 130 -7.03 15.64 -0.01
C GLY A 130 -7.81 14.53 0.70
N VAL A 131 -7.16 13.44 1.13
CA VAL A 131 -7.83 12.34 1.83
C VAL A 131 -7.91 12.68 3.32
N ASP A 132 -9.12 12.80 3.87
CA ASP A 132 -9.35 13.05 5.30
C ASP A 132 -9.26 11.77 6.14
N ALA A 133 -8.12 11.08 6.07
CA ALA A 133 -7.80 9.88 6.82
C ALA A 133 -6.32 9.90 7.23
N ARG A 134 -5.87 8.87 7.95
CA ARG A 134 -4.44 8.61 8.07
C ARG A 134 -3.88 8.21 6.71
N ARG A 135 -2.67 8.65 6.40
CA ARG A 135 -2.09 8.58 5.04
C ARG A 135 -0.81 7.79 5.00
N TRP A 136 -0.55 7.09 3.90
CA TRP A 136 0.73 6.41 3.71
C TRP A 136 1.15 6.37 2.24
N VAL A 137 2.42 6.11 1.99
CA VAL A 137 2.95 5.92 0.64
C VAL A 137 3.60 4.56 0.49
N SER A 138 3.31 3.91 -0.64
CA SER A 138 3.94 2.67 -1.07
C SER A 138 4.89 2.99 -2.20
N PHE A 139 6.18 3.04 -1.93
CA PHE A 139 7.23 3.09 -2.93
C PHE A 139 7.45 1.69 -3.52
N GLU A 140 6.40 1.15 -4.16
CA GLU A 140 6.38 -0.20 -4.69
C GLU A 140 5.66 -0.33 -6.05
N PRO A 141 6.28 -1.03 -7.01
CA PRO A 141 7.70 -1.37 -7.00
C PRO A 141 8.55 -0.10 -7.14
N LEU A 142 9.60 0.03 -6.33
CA LEU A 142 10.60 1.08 -6.50
C LEU A 142 11.52 0.69 -7.65
N ILE A 143 11.31 1.33 -8.79
CA ILE A 143 11.95 0.98 -10.07
C ILE A 143 12.95 2.02 -10.53
N GLU A 144 12.89 3.22 -9.96
CA GLU A 144 13.74 4.37 -10.28
C GLU A 144 13.87 5.31 -9.06
N PRO A 145 14.80 6.28 -9.07
CA PRO A 145 14.84 7.33 -8.06
C PRO A 145 13.51 8.09 -7.97
N ILE A 146 13.11 8.45 -6.75
CA ILE A 146 11.91 9.25 -6.48
C ILE A 146 12.22 10.76 -6.53
N GLY A 147 13.45 11.15 -6.20
CA GLY A 147 13.80 12.54 -5.97
C GLY A 147 13.29 13.06 -4.62
N GLU A 148 13.34 14.38 -4.46
CA GLU A 148 12.87 15.06 -3.24
C GLU A 148 11.35 15.19 -3.22
N VAL A 149 10.74 14.71 -2.13
CA VAL A 149 9.29 14.76 -1.90
C VAL A 149 9.00 15.19 -0.47
N ASP A 150 7.88 15.86 -0.25
CA ASP A 150 7.40 16.20 1.10
C ASP A 150 6.61 15.01 1.67
N LEU A 151 7.10 14.43 2.77
CA LEU A 151 6.45 13.31 3.46
C LEU A 151 5.79 13.75 4.77
N THR A 152 5.85 15.03 5.14
CA THR A 152 5.45 15.53 6.47
C THR A 152 3.95 15.32 6.80
N HIS A 153 3.11 15.09 5.79
CA HIS A 153 1.68 14.80 5.94
C HIS A 153 1.33 13.30 5.91
N LEU A 154 2.33 12.42 5.91
CA LEU A 154 2.16 10.97 5.88
C LEU A 154 2.44 10.34 7.24
N ASP A 155 1.68 9.32 7.57
CA ASP A 155 1.86 8.52 8.79
C ASP A 155 2.83 7.35 8.59
N TRP A 156 3.09 6.94 7.33
CA TRP A 156 3.88 5.75 7.04
C TRP A 156 4.43 5.73 5.61
N ALA A 157 5.65 5.21 5.45
CA ALA A 157 6.25 4.93 4.15
C ALA A 157 6.72 3.47 4.06
N VAL A 158 6.39 2.81 2.96
CA VAL A 158 6.83 1.45 2.65
C VAL A 158 7.66 1.46 1.38
N VAL A 159 8.78 0.76 1.36
CA VAL A 159 9.65 0.60 0.19
C VAL A 159 9.83 -0.87 -0.15
N GLY A 160 9.73 -1.20 -1.42
CA GLY A 160 9.91 -2.56 -1.90
C GLY A 160 10.21 -2.66 -3.39
N GLY A 161 11.09 -3.60 -3.74
CA GLY A 161 11.37 -3.97 -5.13
C GLY A 161 10.33 -4.92 -5.71
N GLU A 162 10.49 -5.19 -7.01
CA GLU A 162 9.60 -6.08 -7.76
C GLU A 162 9.60 -7.52 -7.25
N ASN A 163 8.44 -8.17 -7.38
CA ASN A 163 8.33 -9.60 -7.21
C ASN A 163 7.93 -10.27 -8.52
N ALA A 164 8.92 -10.82 -9.21
CA ALA A 164 8.79 -11.64 -10.40
C ALA A 164 10.05 -12.53 -10.52
N SER A 165 10.04 -13.49 -11.43
CA SER A 165 11.22 -14.30 -11.73
C SER A 165 12.39 -13.44 -12.23
N ASP A 166 13.62 -13.97 -12.12
CA ASP A 166 14.85 -13.22 -12.43
C ASP A 166 14.92 -12.70 -13.88
N ASP A 167 14.24 -13.36 -14.81
CA ASP A 167 14.13 -12.98 -16.22
C ASP A 167 13.12 -11.86 -16.49
N VAL A 168 12.26 -11.53 -15.52
CA VAL A 168 11.18 -10.54 -15.65
C VAL A 168 11.38 -9.33 -14.74
N ARG A 169 11.90 -9.54 -13.51
CA ARG A 169 12.03 -8.46 -12.52
C ARG A 169 13.19 -7.54 -12.86
N ARG A 170 13.04 -6.26 -12.51
CA ARG A 170 14.12 -5.28 -12.43
C ARG A 170 14.75 -5.33 -11.05
N ASP A 171 16.08 -5.20 -11.00
CA ASP A 171 16.78 -5.02 -9.74
C ASP A 171 16.57 -3.60 -9.22
N MET A 172 16.20 -3.49 -7.95
CA MET A 172 16.09 -2.22 -7.25
C MET A 172 17.49 -1.78 -6.78
N ASP A 173 17.91 -0.56 -7.16
CA ASP A 173 19.09 0.04 -6.54
C ASP A 173 18.77 0.46 -5.10
N HIS A 174 19.53 -0.09 -4.15
CA HIS A 174 19.40 0.23 -2.73
C HIS A 174 19.74 1.70 -2.42
N ALA A 175 20.43 2.42 -3.31
CA ALA A 175 20.62 3.86 -3.17
C ALA A 175 19.27 4.61 -3.14
N TRP A 176 18.32 4.24 -4.00
CA TRP A 176 17.00 4.88 -4.04
C TRP A 176 16.22 4.67 -2.74
N ALA A 177 16.27 3.45 -2.20
CA ALA A 177 15.67 3.15 -0.91
C ALA A 177 16.36 3.91 0.25
N ARG A 178 17.66 4.23 0.13
CA ARG A 178 18.41 4.99 1.16
C ARG A 178 17.97 6.45 1.14
N GLU A 179 17.84 7.03 -0.05
CA GLU A 179 17.32 8.40 -0.21
C GLU A 179 15.93 8.54 0.42
N ILE A 180 15.03 7.58 0.18
CA ILE A 180 13.70 7.59 0.81
C ILE A 180 13.80 7.45 2.33
N LEU A 181 14.68 6.58 2.84
CA LEU A 181 14.92 6.45 4.28
C LEU A 181 15.38 7.77 4.89
N GLU A 182 16.32 8.47 4.25
CA GLU A 182 16.84 9.78 4.71
C GLU A 182 15.72 10.83 4.75
N GLN A 183 14.88 10.89 3.73
CA GLN A 183 13.71 11.77 3.69
C GLN A 183 12.70 11.42 4.80
N CYS A 184 12.42 10.14 5.03
CA CYS A 184 11.54 9.70 6.13
C CYS A 184 12.10 10.11 7.50
N ARG A 185 13.42 10.02 7.71
CA ARG A 185 14.06 10.45 8.96
C ARG A 185 13.96 11.95 9.16
N ARG A 186 14.20 12.73 8.10
CA ARG A 186 14.07 14.18 8.10
C ARG A 186 12.64 14.61 8.44
N ASP A 187 11.65 13.93 7.87
CA ASP A 187 10.24 14.33 7.95
C ASP A 187 9.50 13.65 9.13
N GLY A 188 10.18 12.78 9.89
CA GLY A 188 9.62 12.10 11.07
C GLY A 188 8.65 10.95 10.74
N VAL A 189 8.75 10.36 9.55
CA VAL A 189 7.84 9.32 9.06
C VAL A 189 8.42 7.92 9.36
N PRO A 190 7.63 7.01 9.96
CA PRO A 190 8.00 5.61 10.11
C PRO A 190 8.31 4.95 8.76
N PHE A 191 9.46 4.29 8.66
CA PHE A 191 9.94 3.67 7.43
C PHE A 191 9.89 2.13 7.50
N HIS A 192 9.30 1.51 6.50
CA HIS A 192 9.23 0.06 6.36
C HIS A 192 9.93 -0.40 5.07
N PHE A 193 11.08 -1.05 5.23
CA PHE A 193 11.70 -1.77 4.11
C PHE A 193 11.08 -3.16 4.01
N LYS A 194 10.23 -3.36 3.00
CA LYS A 194 9.53 -4.62 2.79
C LYS A 194 10.49 -5.67 2.23
N GLN A 195 11.13 -5.37 1.10
CA GLN A 195 11.99 -6.31 0.37
C GLN A 195 12.84 -5.62 -0.70
N SER A 196 13.96 -6.26 -1.06
CA SER A 196 14.62 -6.03 -2.34
C SER A 196 13.84 -6.68 -3.48
N SER A 197 14.20 -6.44 -4.74
CA SER A 197 13.66 -7.23 -5.85
C SER A 197 13.95 -8.71 -5.61
N ALA A 198 12.92 -9.56 -5.70
CA ALA A 198 12.94 -10.95 -5.22
C ALA A 198 11.98 -11.84 -6.02
N ALA A 199 12.34 -13.09 -6.33
CA ALA A 199 11.40 -14.05 -6.95
C ALA A 199 10.26 -14.48 -6.02
N THR A 200 10.38 -14.20 -4.72
CA THR A 200 9.36 -14.50 -3.72
C THR A 200 9.14 -13.30 -2.81
N ASN A 201 7.90 -13.11 -2.37
CA ASN A 201 7.55 -12.03 -1.44
C ASN A 201 8.30 -12.19 -0.11
N GLU A 202 8.66 -11.05 0.49
CA GLU A 202 9.38 -10.94 1.76
C GLU A 202 10.76 -11.64 1.78
N SER A 203 11.40 -11.75 0.61
CA SER A 203 12.81 -12.14 0.48
C SER A 203 13.71 -10.90 0.36
N GLY A 204 14.98 -11.00 0.77
CA GLY A 204 15.89 -9.84 0.72
C GLY A 204 15.45 -8.66 1.61
N THR A 205 14.93 -8.96 2.80
CA THR A 205 14.36 -7.98 3.76
C THR A 205 15.40 -7.19 4.55
N ARG A 206 16.69 -7.46 4.31
CA ARG A 206 17.80 -6.70 4.90
C ARG A 206 18.28 -5.68 3.90
N PHE A 207 18.55 -4.50 4.40
CA PHE A 207 18.90 -3.32 3.64
C PHE A 207 20.21 -2.74 4.16
N THR A 208 21.10 -2.37 3.24
CA THR A 208 22.41 -1.83 3.59
C THR A 208 22.30 -0.34 3.89
N VAL A 209 22.46 0.01 5.16
CA VAL A 209 22.41 1.39 5.68
C VAL A 209 23.76 1.82 6.24
N LYS A 210 24.02 3.12 6.21
CA LYS A 210 25.17 3.70 6.90
C LYS A 210 24.89 3.72 8.40
N ASN A 211 25.84 3.21 9.17
CA ASN A 211 25.89 3.38 10.61
C ASN A 211 26.70 4.65 10.90
N GLU A 212 26.06 5.69 11.42
CA GLU A 212 26.70 6.97 11.69
C GLU A 212 27.69 6.90 12.86
N ASP A 213 27.41 6.06 13.86
CA ASP A 213 28.25 5.90 15.06
C ASP A 213 29.62 5.30 14.72
N TYR A 214 29.65 4.38 13.75
CA TYR A 214 30.87 3.64 13.37
C TYR A 214 31.43 4.01 12.00
N GLY A 215 30.71 4.83 11.21
CA GLY A 215 31.11 5.21 9.86
C GLY A 215 31.18 4.07 8.85
N ILE A 216 30.53 2.93 9.12
CA ILE A 216 30.51 1.74 8.27
C ILE A 216 29.12 1.50 7.67
N PHE A 217 29.04 0.68 6.63
CA PHE A 217 27.77 0.16 6.15
C PHE A 217 27.45 -1.17 6.84
N GLU A 218 26.18 -1.37 7.18
CA GLU A 218 25.70 -2.63 7.74
C GLU A 218 24.31 -2.99 7.20
N GLN A 219 24.01 -4.29 7.24
CA GLN A 219 22.68 -4.78 6.86
C GLN A 219 21.74 -4.79 8.05
N ARG A 220 20.69 -3.98 7.99
CA ARG A 220 19.63 -3.95 9.01
C ARG A 220 18.29 -4.39 8.43
N LYS A 221 17.44 -4.94 9.31
CA LYS A 221 16.02 -5.11 9.04
C LYS A 221 15.30 -3.90 9.63
N ILE A 222 14.65 -3.10 8.80
CA ILE A 222 13.92 -1.89 9.23
C ILE A 222 12.44 -2.09 8.91
N ARG A 223 11.64 -2.32 9.96
CA ARG A 223 10.19 -2.56 9.86
C ARG A 223 9.48 -1.71 10.89
N GLU A 224 9.44 -0.40 10.65
CA GLU A 224 8.68 0.51 11.48
C GLU A 224 7.23 0.56 11.03
N TYR A 225 6.36 0.87 11.97
CA TYR A 225 4.93 0.97 11.75
C TYR A 225 4.43 2.22 12.45
N PRO A 226 3.38 2.86 11.90
CA PRO A 226 2.75 3.96 12.59
C PRO A 226 2.09 3.45 13.90
N PRO A 227 1.92 4.34 14.89
CA PRO A 227 1.13 4.03 16.07
C PRO A 227 -0.27 3.55 15.68
N VAL A 228 -0.81 2.61 16.46
CA VAL A 228 -2.20 2.19 16.33
C VAL A 228 -3.11 3.36 16.80
N PRO A 229 -4.21 3.67 16.11
CA PRO A 229 -5.06 4.80 16.46
C PRO A 229 -5.85 4.49 17.73
N GLU A 230 -6.29 5.54 18.42
CA GLU A 230 -6.90 5.41 19.74
C GLU A 230 -8.20 4.61 19.71
N VAL A 231 -9.01 4.75 18.66
CA VAL A 231 -10.22 3.93 18.44
C VAL A 231 -9.89 2.44 18.45
N THR A 232 -8.77 2.06 17.83
CA THR A 232 -8.34 0.66 17.71
C THR A 232 -7.74 0.14 19.00
N LYS A 233 -7.02 0.97 19.76
CA LYS A 233 -6.56 0.59 21.09
C LYS A 233 -7.74 0.28 22.02
N ARG A 234 -8.72 1.18 22.09
CA ARG A 234 -9.92 1.02 22.92
C ARG A 234 -10.76 -0.19 22.53
N ALA A 235 -10.85 -0.50 21.24
CA ALA A 235 -11.59 -1.67 20.77
C ALA A 235 -10.88 -3.00 21.08
N ARG A 236 -9.59 -2.98 21.43
CA ARG A 236 -8.81 -4.17 21.81
C ARG A 236 -8.72 -4.40 23.32
N GLU A 237 -9.12 -3.42 24.12
CA GLU A 237 -9.21 -3.50 25.59
C GLU A 237 -10.48 -4.21 26.04
#